data_AF-A0A411WY66-F1
#
_entry.id   AF-A0A411WY66-F1
#
_cell.length_a   1.000
_cell.length_b   1.000
_cell.length_c   1.000
_cell.angle_alpha   90.00
_cell.angle_beta   90.00
_cell.angle_gamma   90.00
#
_symmetry.space_group_name_H-M   'P 1'
#
loop_
_entity.id
_entity.type
_entity.pdbx_description
1 polymer ?
#
loop_
_entity_poly.entity_id
_entity_poly.type
_entity_poly.pdbx_seq_one_letter_code
_entity_poly.pdbx_strand_id
1 'polypeptide(L)'
;MAALTSSPLHIVSRTAAAVLGGYAFTWGVIAFGTALLYAAGMEFHDAEHLSYIVGLLVFLVAFLLTFVARSVSRVWLVLAGGGALLAGAASLLQQQIV
;
A
#
# COMPACT_ATOMS: atom_id res chain seq x y z
N MET A 1 -31.82 5.44 -21.58
CA MET A 1 -30.91 5.33 -20.41
C MET A 1 -30.27 3.96 -20.46
N ALA A 2 -29.04 3.83 -20.97
CA ALA A 2 -28.34 2.55 -20.99
C ALA A 2 -27.87 2.25 -19.57
N ALA A 3 -28.38 1.17 -18.98
CA ALA A 3 -27.85 0.64 -17.73
C ALA A 3 -26.40 0.21 -17.99
N LEU A 4 -25.43 0.96 -17.47
CA LEU A 4 -24.04 0.53 -17.42
C LEU A 4 -23.96 -0.64 -16.45
N THR A 5 -24.22 -1.86 -16.93
CA THR A 5 -24.03 -3.07 -16.14
C THR A 5 -22.54 -3.24 -15.90
N SER A 6 -22.07 -2.84 -14.73
CA SER A 6 -20.72 -3.19 -14.29
C SER A 6 -20.65 -4.71 -14.24
N SER A 7 -19.78 -5.30 -15.06
CA SER A 7 -19.56 -6.74 -15.06
C SER A 7 -19.21 -7.21 -13.63
N PRO A 8 -19.73 -8.35 -13.15
CA PRO A 8 -19.36 -8.91 -11.84
C PRO A 8 -17.84 -8.99 -11.63
N LEU A 9 -17.09 -9.29 -12.71
CA LEU A 9 -15.63 -9.31 -12.69
C LEU A 9 -15.00 -7.95 -12.35
N HIS A 10 -15.60 -6.85 -12.80
CA HIS A 10 -15.13 -5.51 -12.50
C HIS A 10 -15.32 -5.16 -11.01
N ILE A 11 -16.45 -5.57 -10.43
CA ILE A 11 -16.73 -5.39 -9.00
C ILE A 11 -15.74 -6.22 -8.17
N VAL A 12 -15.60 -7.51 -8.48
CA VAL A 12 -14.65 -8.41 -7.81
C VAL A 12 -13.22 -7.89 -7.91
N SER A 13 -12.78 -7.48 -9.10
CA SER A 13 -11.43 -6.94 -9.31
C SER A 13 -11.17 -5.68 -8.49
N ARG A 14 -12.16 -4.79 -8.37
CA ARG A 14 -12.05 -3.57 -7.57
C ARG A 14 -11.99 -3.87 -6.07
N THR A 15 -12.84 -4.77 -5.58
CA THR A 15 -12.79 -5.21 -4.18
C THR A 15 -11.47 -5.89 -3.86
N ALA A 16 -10.98 -6.75 -4.76
CA ALA A 16 -9.68 -7.39 -4.63
C ALA A 16 -8.54 -6.36 -4.63
N ALA A 17 -8.60 -5.33 -5.48
CA ALA A 17 -7.62 -4.25 -5.47
C ALA A 17 -7.63 -3.45 -4.15
N ALA A 18 -8.83 -3.16 -3.62
CA ALA A 18 -8.98 -2.40 -2.39
C ALA A 18 -8.40 -3.15 -1.19
N VAL A 19 -8.65 -4.46 -1.11
CA VAL A 19 -8.19 -5.30 0.01
C VAL A 19 -6.75 -5.76 -0.21
N LEU A 20 -6.48 -6.52 -1.27
CA LEU A 20 -5.17 -7.14 -1.51
C LEU A 20 -4.13 -6.11 -1.96
N GLY A 21 -4.50 -5.24 -2.90
CA GLY A 21 -3.62 -4.16 -3.35
C GLY A 21 -3.35 -3.16 -2.22
N GLY A 22 -4.40 -2.74 -1.52
CA GLY A 22 -4.28 -1.83 -0.37
C GLY A 22 -3.39 -2.41 0.73
N TYR A 23 -3.55 -3.70 1.03
CA TYR A 23 -2.73 -4.41 2.01
C TYR A 23 -1.27 -4.50 1.57
N ALA A 24 -1.01 -4.93 0.33
CA ALA A 24 0.35 -5.03 -0.20
C ALA A 24 1.08 -3.67 -0.23
N PHE A 25 0.38 -2.60 -0.62
CA PHE A 25 0.90 -1.24 -0.60
C PHE A 25 1.25 -0.80 0.82
N THR A 26 0.33 -1.01 1.75
CA THR A 26 0.50 -0.62 3.16
C THR A 26 1.65 -1.37 3.81
N TRP A 27 1.79 -2.67 3.53
CA TRP A 27 2.92 -3.46 4.01
C TRP A 27 4.26 -2.90 3.52
N GLY A 28 4.34 -2.51 2.23
CA GLY A 28 5.52 -1.84 1.69
C GLY A 28 5.82 -0.50 2.38
N VAL A 29 4.79 0.31 2.66
CA VAL A 29 4.94 1.57 3.41
C VAL A 29 5.46 1.33 4.82
N ILE A 30 4.92 0.34 5.54
CA ILE A 30 5.36 0.01 6.90
C ILE A 30 6.81 -0.46 6.87
N ALA A 31 7.15 -1.41 5.99
CA ALA A 31 8.51 -1.93 5.88
C ALA A 31 9.53 -0.81 5.58
N PHE A 32 9.20 0.07 4.62
CA PHE A 32 10.06 1.20 4.27
C PHE A 32 10.14 2.23 5.41
N GLY A 33 9.00 2.58 6.02
CA GLY A 33 8.92 3.52 7.13
C GLY A 33 9.75 3.08 8.33
N THR A 34 9.61 1.82 8.74
CA THR A 34 10.37 1.24 9.85
C THR A 34 11.87 1.27 9.54
N ALA A 35 12.28 0.82 8.34
CA ALA A 35 13.69 0.82 7.93
C ALA A 35 14.27 2.25 7.88
N LEU A 36 13.51 3.23 7.37
CA LEU A 36 13.95 4.62 7.25
C LEU A 36 14.09 5.30 8.61
N LEU A 37 13.10 5.12 9.50
CA LEU A 37 13.14 5.70 10.84
C LEU A 37 14.25 5.09 11.68
N TYR A 38 14.46 3.77 11.58
CA TYR A 38 15.57 3.10 12.24
C TYR A 38 16.92 3.60 11.70
N ALA A 39 17.06 3.75 10.37
CA ALA A 39 18.26 4.37 9.77
C ALA A 39 18.51 5.80 10.24
N ALA A 40 17.45 6.54 10.57
CA ALA A 40 17.51 7.89 11.12
C ALA A 40 17.85 7.93 12.63
N GLY A 41 18.07 6.78 13.27
CA GLY A 41 18.48 6.66 14.67
C GLY A 41 17.32 6.48 15.67
N MET A 42 16.09 6.26 15.20
CA MET A 42 14.98 5.88 16.07
C MET A 42 15.14 4.44 16.55
N GLU A 43 14.68 4.15 17.77
CA GLU A 43 14.59 2.78 18.27
C GLU A 43 13.62 1.95 17.40
N PHE A 44 13.92 0.67 17.21
CA PHE A 44 13.23 -0.17 16.23
C PHE A 44 11.74 -0.37 16.57
N HIS A 45 11.39 -0.64 17.83
CA HIS A 45 10.00 -0.80 18.23
C HIS A 45 9.21 0.51 18.12
N ASP A 46 9.80 1.65 18.44
CA ASP A 46 9.18 2.97 18.24
C ASP A 46 8.94 3.25 16.75
N ALA A 47 9.93 2.97 15.90
CA ALA A 47 9.84 3.11 14.45
C ALA A 47 8.75 2.21 13.85
N GLU A 48 8.68 0.96 14.32
CA GLU A 48 7.70 -0.03 13.90
C GLU A 48 6.28 0.37 14.32
N HIS A 49 6.06 0.75 15.58
CA HIS A 49 4.75 1.18 16.06
C HIS A 49 4.25 2.43 15.34
N LEU A 50 5.10 3.44 15.15
CA LEU A 50 4.73 4.64 14.41
C LEU A 50 4.38 4.29 12.96
N SER A 51 5.16 3.42 12.32
CA SER A 51 4.91 2.97 10.95
C SER A 51 3.60 2.20 10.84
N TYR A 52 3.20 1.41 11.84
CA TYR A 52 1.88 0.76 11.87
C TYR A 52 0.73 1.75 11.98
N ILE A 53 0.85 2.79 12.81
CA ILE A 53 -0.17 3.84 12.93
C ILE A 53 -0.34 4.55 11.58
N VAL A 54 0.77 4.93 10.94
CA VAL A 54 0.75 5.54 9.61
C VAL A 54 0.19 4.56 8.58
N GLY A 55 0.59 3.29 8.64
CA GLY A 55 0.14 2.23 7.76
C GLY A 55 -1.38 2.05 7.79
N LEU A 56 -2.00 2.08 8.96
CA LEU A 56 -3.46 2.04 9.09
C LEU A 56 -4.14 3.19 8.33
N LEU A 57 -3.63 4.41 8.48
CA LEU A 57 -4.15 5.59 7.77
C LEU A 57 -3.96 5.46 6.26
N VAL A 58 -2.80 4.99 5.83
CA VAL A 58 -2.50 4.75 4.42
C VAL A 58 -3.42 3.68 3.83
N PHE A 59 -3.65 2.58 4.54
CA PHE A 59 -4.57 1.53 4.11
C PHE A 59 -5.98 2.09 3.93
N LEU A 60 -6.48 2.87 4.90
CA LEU A 60 -7.81 3.48 4.82
C LEU A 60 -7.92 4.40 3.60
N VAL A 61 -6.94 5.28 3.40
CA VAL A 61 -6.92 6.20 2.24
C VAL A 61 -6.85 5.41 0.92
N ALA A 62 -5.96 4.44 0.82
CA ALA A 62 -5.82 3.59 -0.37
C ALA A 62 -7.11 2.82 -0.67
N PHE A 63 -7.75 2.26 0.35
CA PHE A 63 -9.02 1.57 0.26
C PHE A 63 -10.11 2.49 -0.31
N LEU A 64 -10.28 3.69 0.27
CA LEU A 64 -11.28 4.65 -0.21
C LEU A 64 -10.99 5.13 -1.64
N LEU A 65 -9.73 5.44 -1.95
CA LEU A 65 -9.32 5.87 -3.29
C LEU A 65 -9.56 4.79 -4.35
N THR A 66 -9.52 3.51 -3.97
CA THR A 66 -9.84 2.40 -4.87
C THR A 66 -11.27 2.48 -5.38
N PHE A 67 -12.21 3.03 -4.61
CA PHE A 67 -13.61 3.20 -5.03
C PHE A 67 -13.86 4.52 -5.77
N VAL A 68 -13.09 5.58 -5.47
CA VAL A 68 -13.18 6.86 -6.18
C VAL A 68 -12.53 6.80 -7.57
N ALA A 69 -11.51 5.95 -7.76
CA ALA A 69 -10.74 5.89 -8.99
C ALA A 69 -11.57 5.42 -10.20
N ARG A 70 -11.42 6.10 -11.34
CA ARG A 70 -12.12 5.74 -12.59
C ARG A 70 -11.60 4.46 -13.25
N SER A 71 -10.33 4.08 -13.01
CA SER A 71 -9.67 2.94 -13.65
C SER A 71 -9.11 1.96 -12.62
N VAL A 72 -9.61 0.72 -12.63
CA VAL A 72 -9.12 -0.36 -11.75
C VAL A 72 -7.69 -0.78 -12.13
N SER A 73 -7.33 -0.73 -13.40
CA SER A 73 -5.97 -1.04 -13.87
C SER A 73 -4.93 -0.08 -13.28
N ARG A 74 -5.26 1.22 -13.23
CA ARG A 74 -4.37 2.22 -12.58
C ARG A 74 -4.27 1.99 -11.08
N VAL A 75 -5.36 1.59 -10.42
CA VAL A 75 -5.33 1.25 -8.99
C VAL A 75 -4.36 0.10 -8.74
N TRP A 76 -4.46 -0.99 -9.52
CA TRP A 76 -3.52 -2.11 -9.39
C TRP A 76 -2.08 -1.68 -9.62
N LEU A 77 -1.81 -0.88 -10.66
CA LEU A 77 -0.46 -0.41 -10.96
C LEU A 77 0.11 0.42 -9.79
N VAL A 78 -0.69 1.32 -9.22
CA VAL A 78 -0.25 2.16 -8.09
C VAL A 78 -0.09 1.33 -6.82
N LEU A 79 -1.06 0.49 -6.47
CA LEU A 79 -1.03 -0.24 -5.20
C LEU A 79 -0.02 -1.39 -5.21
N ALA A 80 -0.08 -2.27 -6.21
CA ALA A 80 0.85 -3.39 -6.31
C ALA A 80 2.25 -2.90 -6.73
N GLY A 81 2.32 -1.99 -7.71
CA GLY A 81 3.60 -1.44 -8.17
C GLY A 81 4.24 -0.56 -7.11
N GLY A 82 3.49 0.34 -6.47
CA GLY A 82 3.98 1.16 -5.36
C GLY A 82 4.39 0.31 -4.16
N GLY A 83 3.62 -0.72 -3.81
CA GLY A 83 3.96 -1.64 -2.72
C GLY A 83 5.25 -2.41 -3.00
N ALA A 84 5.41 -2.94 -4.22
CA ALA A 84 6.63 -3.62 -4.63
C ALA A 84 7.85 -2.69 -4.65
N LEU A 85 7.70 -1.46 -5.13
CA LEU A 85 8.76 -0.45 -5.12
C LEU A 85 9.19 -0.10 -3.69
N LEU A 86 8.23 0.13 -2.80
CA LEU A 86 8.50 0.44 -1.40
C LEU A 86 9.16 -0.73 -0.67
N ALA A 87 8.68 -1.96 -0.89
CA ALA A 87 9.30 -3.16 -0.35
C ALA A 87 10.75 -3.32 -0.86
N GLY A 88 10.98 -3.12 -2.16
CA GLY A 88 12.33 -3.14 -2.74
C GLY A 88 13.24 -2.06 -2.15
N ALA A 89 12.74 -0.84 -2.00
CA ALA A 89 13.47 0.25 -1.35
C ALA A 89 13.79 -0.07 0.12
N ALA A 90 12.84 -0.67 0.85
CA ALA A 90 13.05 -1.10 2.23
C ALA A 90 14.14 -2.17 2.32
N SER A 91 14.13 -3.16 1.42
CA SER A 91 15.16 -4.20 1.38
C SER A 91 16.55 -3.64 1.05
N LEU A 92 16.64 -2.73 0.08
CA LEU A 92 17.91 -2.05 -0.25
C LEU A 92 18.42 -1.22 0.94
N LEU A 93 17.52 -0.55 1.65
CA LEU A 93 17.88 0.25 2.82
C LEU A 93 18.33 -0.65 3.98
N GLN A 94 17.62 -1.74 4.26
CA GLN A 94 18.00 -2.72 5.28
C GLN A 94 19.39 -3.31 5.02
N GLN A 95 19.75 -3.57 3.76
CA GLN A 95 21.09 -4.04 3.39
C GLN A 95 22.23 -3.06 3.70
N GLN A 96 21.94 -1.77 3.90
CA GLN A 96 22.94 -0.76 4.26
C GLN A 96 23.10 -0.60 5.78
N ILE A 97 22.13 -1.10 6.55
CA ILE A 97 22.07 -0.91 8.01
C ILE A 97 22.48 -2.19 8.76
N VAL A 98 22.20 -3.36 8.19
CA VAL A 98 22.62 -4.69 8.67
C VAL A 98 24.00 -5.02 8.15
#